data_AF-A0A3D2M6W9-F1
#
_entry.id   AF-A0A3D2M6W9-F1
#
_cell.length_a   1.000
_cell.length_b   1.000
_cell.length_c   1.000
_cell.angle_alpha   90.00
_cell.angle_beta   90.00
_cell.angle_gamma   90.00
#
_symmetry.space_group_name_H-M   'P 1'
#
loop_
_entity.id
_entity.type
_entity.pdbx_description
1 polymer ?
#
loop_
_entity_poly.entity_id
_entity_poly.type
_entity_poly.pdbx_seq_one_letter_code
_entity_poly.pdbx_strand_id
1 'polypeptide(L)'
;MSIWVHCEAGETPSIGEIVELRCRFCDSRLVQVQVEDRWAGISNEISELHRDTVLEMAKVHGDFMLREMELIHEPEEREAYLSTCPLCGWWHVSKEIYLCTKNQIWFVEFGMSALLYRFNTVDITIPAEEVRQYLAAKYESRFHVHPRRFEEVVASVFSSHGFTSEVTSYSGDGGADVILRDALDRPIAVQVKRSKGAIEVASIRELLGPMVLNGFTKGAFVTTSTFQTGGREAVKTASARGLALELIDGTRFLSSLRIAQLADFLRYPRLLQDDVLASLKLRLGNEYHCNSL
;
A
#
# COMPACT_ATOMS: atom_id res chain seq x y z
N MET A 1 -5.36 11.91 7.38
CA MET A 1 -4.35 12.87 6.91
C MET A 1 -3.46 12.02 6.02
N SER A 2 -3.65 12.09 4.70
CA SER A 2 -3.13 11.06 3.78
C SER A 2 -1.60 10.96 3.84
N ILE A 3 -1.07 9.74 3.94
CA ILE A 3 0.38 9.45 3.87
C ILE A 3 1.00 9.67 2.48
N TRP A 4 0.22 10.13 1.51
CA TRP A 4 0.61 10.28 0.11
C TRP A 4 0.82 11.76 -0.26
N VAL A 5 2.00 12.09 -0.80
CA VAL A 5 2.35 13.43 -1.29
C VAL A 5 2.47 13.42 -2.83
N HIS A 6 2.19 14.55 -3.50
CA HIS A 6 2.24 14.68 -4.96
C HIS A 6 3.67 14.78 -5.52
N CYS A 7 3.91 14.24 -6.72
CA CYS A 7 5.14 14.44 -7.49
C CYS A 7 4.83 14.58 -8.99
N GLU A 8 5.55 15.48 -9.67
CA GLU A 8 5.53 15.64 -11.14
C GLU A 8 6.45 14.60 -11.79
N ALA A 9 6.11 14.23 -13.04
CA ALA A 9 6.59 13.18 -13.98
C ALA A 9 7.99 12.54 -13.86
N GLY A 10 8.89 13.05 -13.03
CA GLY A 10 10.29 12.66 -12.90
C GLY A 10 10.61 11.20 -12.50
N GLU A 11 9.60 10.45 -12.02
CA GLU A 11 9.79 9.14 -11.36
C GLU A 11 8.78 8.07 -11.82
N THR A 12 8.02 8.33 -12.91
CA THR A 12 7.04 7.41 -13.50
C THR A 12 7.71 6.35 -14.39
N PRO A 13 7.37 5.06 -14.25
CA PRO A 13 7.85 4.02 -15.16
C PRO A 13 7.27 4.22 -16.56
N SER A 14 7.97 3.78 -17.61
CA SER A 14 7.44 3.76 -18.97
C SER A 14 6.52 2.55 -19.16
N ILE A 15 5.52 2.66 -20.05
CA ILE A 15 4.61 1.54 -20.43
C ILE A 15 5.29 0.21 -20.70
N GLY A 16 6.54 0.20 -21.18
CA GLY A 16 7.31 -1.03 -21.37
C GLY A 16 7.41 -1.90 -20.10
N GLU A 17 7.22 -1.29 -18.91
CA GLU A 17 7.25 -1.96 -17.61
C GLU A 17 5.85 -2.25 -17.01
N ILE A 18 4.74 -1.83 -17.64
CA ILE A 18 3.36 -1.95 -17.11
C ILE A 18 2.63 -3.16 -17.71
N VAL A 19 3.30 -4.30 -17.88
CA VAL A 19 2.63 -5.54 -18.34
C VAL A 19 1.74 -6.15 -17.24
N GLU A 20 1.93 -5.78 -15.96
CA GLU A 20 1.21 -6.44 -14.85
C GLU A 20 0.41 -5.54 -13.88
N LEU A 21 0.27 -4.22 -14.13
CA LEU A 21 -0.48 -3.28 -13.26
C LEU A 21 -0.27 -3.58 -11.76
N ARG A 22 1.00 -3.60 -11.30
CA ARG A 22 1.35 -3.93 -9.91
C ARG A 22 1.73 -2.72 -9.09
N CYS A 23 1.42 -2.79 -7.80
CA CYS A 23 1.81 -1.78 -6.83
C CYS A 23 3.31 -1.83 -6.57
N ARG A 24 3.99 -0.70 -6.81
CA ARG A 24 5.43 -0.50 -6.52
C ARG A 24 5.84 -0.86 -5.07
N PHE A 25 4.94 -0.72 -4.10
CA PHE A 25 5.27 -0.89 -2.69
C PHE A 25 4.99 -2.28 -2.14
N CYS A 26 3.86 -2.88 -2.50
CA CYS A 26 3.43 -4.15 -1.91
C CYS A 26 3.23 -5.27 -2.93
N ASP A 27 3.50 -5.00 -4.21
CA ASP A 27 3.41 -5.92 -5.35
C ASP A 27 2.00 -6.48 -5.63
N SER A 28 0.98 -5.89 -5.01
CA SER A 28 -0.42 -6.23 -5.26
C SER A 28 -0.90 -5.67 -6.60
N ARG A 29 -1.80 -6.42 -7.26
CA ARG A 29 -2.48 -5.96 -8.47
C ARG A 29 -3.29 -4.69 -8.17
N LEU A 30 -3.15 -3.70 -9.05
CA LEU A 30 -3.89 -2.44 -8.99
C LEU A 30 -5.30 -2.63 -9.53
N VAL A 31 -6.21 -1.82 -9.00
CA VAL A 31 -7.55 -1.62 -9.55
C VAL A 31 -7.51 -0.34 -10.38
N GLN A 32 -7.83 -0.47 -11.66
CA GLN A 32 -7.80 0.62 -12.61
C GLN A 32 -9.23 1.05 -12.96
N VAL A 33 -9.48 2.35 -12.97
CA VAL A 33 -10.74 2.95 -13.44
C VAL A 33 -10.42 4.05 -14.44
N GLN A 34 -11.24 4.18 -15.47
CA GLN A 34 -11.19 5.33 -16.36
C GLN A 34 -11.65 6.58 -15.58
N VAL A 35 -10.97 7.70 -15.79
CA VAL A 35 -11.28 8.98 -15.15
C VAL A 35 -11.47 10.08 -16.19
N GLU A 36 -12.03 11.21 -15.75
CA GLU A 36 -12.12 12.41 -16.60
C GLU A 36 -10.74 12.82 -17.08
N ASP A 37 -10.62 13.05 -18.39
CA ASP A 37 -9.38 13.50 -18.99
C ASP A 37 -9.15 14.98 -18.69
N ARG A 38 -8.17 15.24 -17.83
CA ARG A 38 -7.74 16.59 -17.45
C ARG A 38 -6.54 17.09 -18.24
N TRP A 39 -6.02 16.29 -19.15
CA TRP A 39 -4.97 16.65 -20.11
C TRP A 39 -5.55 16.88 -21.52
N ALA A 40 -6.84 17.12 -21.63
CA ALA A 40 -7.51 17.35 -22.91
C ALA A 40 -6.81 18.45 -23.72
N GLY A 41 -6.46 18.15 -24.98
CA GLY A 41 -5.83 19.11 -25.91
C GLY A 41 -4.30 19.14 -25.87
N ILE A 42 -3.65 18.35 -25.01
CA ILE A 42 -2.19 18.24 -24.93
C ILE A 42 -1.56 17.64 -26.21
N SER A 43 -2.34 16.95 -27.06
CA SER A 43 -1.87 16.42 -28.35
C SER A 43 -1.27 17.49 -29.27
N ASN A 44 -1.77 18.73 -29.22
CA ASN A 44 -1.21 19.84 -29.98
C ASN A 44 0.21 20.19 -29.51
N GLU A 45 0.40 20.32 -28.19
CA GLU A 45 1.70 20.59 -27.58
C GLU A 45 2.71 19.47 -27.91
N ILE A 46 2.26 18.21 -27.89
CA ILE A 46 3.12 17.06 -28.22
C ILE A 46 3.44 16.97 -29.71
N SER A 47 2.52 17.38 -30.58
CA SER A 47 2.80 17.48 -32.02
C SER A 47 3.86 18.56 -32.31
N GLU A 48 3.80 19.68 -31.60
CA GLU A 48 4.80 20.75 -31.68
C GLU A 48 6.16 20.28 -31.16
N LEU A 49 6.19 19.63 -29.99
CA LEU A 49 7.41 19.05 -29.43
C LEU A 49 8.06 18.03 -30.38
N HIS A 50 7.25 17.13 -30.97
CA HIS A 50 7.74 16.17 -31.95
C HIS A 50 8.34 16.89 -33.17
N ARG A 51 7.67 17.93 -33.69
CA ARG A 51 8.19 18.73 -34.81
C ARG A 51 9.53 19.36 -34.47
N ASP A 52 9.65 20.02 -33.32
CA ASP A 52 10.88 20.69 -32.89
C ASP A 52 12.02 19.67 -32.70
N THR A 53 11.72 18.51 -32.13
CA THR A 53 12.68 17.42 -31.97
C THR A 53 13.18 16.91 -33.33
N VAL A 54 12.27 16.68 -34.28
CA VAL A 54 12.62 16.24 -35.64
C VAL A 54 13.45 17.29 -36.38
N LEU A 55 13.17 18.58 -36.19
CA LEU A 55 13.96 19.69 -36.75
C LEU A 55 15.39 19.71 -36.18
N GLU A 56 15.57 19.51 -34.87
CA GLU A 56 16.90 19.41 -34.28
C GLU A 56 17.66 18.17 -34.78
N MET A 57 16.99 17.02 -34.89
CA MET A 57 17.60 15.81 -35.45
C MET A 57 18.02 16.01 -36.92
N ALA A 58 17.22 16.71 -37.72
CA ALA A 58 17.55 17.00 -39.12
C ALA A 58 18.81 17.85 -39.28
N LYS A 59 19.10 18.77 -38.35
CA LYS A 59 20.36 19.56 -38.36
C LYS A 59 21.60 18.67 -38.23
N VAL A 60 21.50 17.54 -37.53
CA VAL A 60 22.61 16.63 -37.25
C VAL A 60 22.70 15.51 -38.29
N HIS A 61 21.55 14.93 -38.65
CA HIS A 61 21.48 13.73 -39.48
C HIS A 61 21.08 14.01 -40.94
N GLY A 62 20.61 15.22 -41.25
CA GLY A 62 20.22 15.65 -42.59
C GLY A 62 18.71 15.66 -42.81
N ASP A 63 18.28 16.38 -43.86
CA ASP A 63 16.88 16.71 -44.14
C ASP A 63 15.97 15.50 -44.40
N PHE A 64 16.53 14.33 -44.70
CA PHE A 64 15.72 13.12 -44.88
C PHE A 64 14.90 12.78 -43.63
N MET A 65 15.38 13.17 -42.43
CA MET A 65 14.66 13.01 -41.16
C MET A 65 13.28 13.66 -41.21
N LEU A 66 13.14 14.81 -41.87
CA LEU A 66 11.87 15.52 -41.98
C LEU A 66 10.79 14.71 -42.70
N ARG A 67 11.20 13.90 -43.69
CA ARG A 67 10.27 13.06 -44.48
C ARG A 67 9.95 11.74 -43.80
N GLU A 68 10.95 11.10 -43.20
CA GLU A 68 10.80 9.79 -42.55
C GLU A 68 10.06 9.90 -41.21
N MET A 69 10.25 11.01 -40.50
CA MET A 69 9.60 11.31 -39.22
C MET A 69 8.36 12.20 -39.36
N GLU A 70 7.84 12.39 -40.57
CA GLU A 70 6.58 13.12 -40.76
C GLU A 70 5.43 12.32 -40.13
N LEU A 71 4.58 13.00 -39.34
CA LEU A 71 3.40 12.38 -38.74
C LEU A 71 2.42 11.94 -39.84
N ILE A 72 1.99 10.68 -39.80
CA ILE A 72 1.08 10.11 -40.80
C ILE A 72 -0.39 10.25 -40.43
N HIS A 73 -0.70 10.54 -39.16
CA HIS A 73 -2.04 10.83 -38.64
C HIS A 73 -1.97 11.81 -37.47
N GLU A 74 -3.12 12.37 -37.08
CA GLU A 74 -3.25 13.16 -35.84
C GLU A 74 -2.91 12.28 -34.62
N PRO A 75 -2.28 12.82 -33.57
CA PRO A 75 -1.92 12.04 -32.39
C PRO A 75 -3.12 11.27 -31.82
N GLU A 76 -2.89 10.00 -31.51
CA GLU A 76 -3.92 9.16 -30.90
C GLU A 76 -3.85 9.30 -29.39
N GLU A 77 -4.88 9.93 -28.83
CA GLU A 77 -5.04 10.11 -27.39
C GLU A 77 -5.84 8.94 -26.78
N ARG A 78 -5.25 8.21 -25.83
CA ARG A 78 -5.94 7.15 -25.07
C ARG A 78 -6.68 7.73 -23.87
N GLU A 79 -7.62 7.01 -23.26
CA GLU A 79 -8.32 7.50 -22.07
C GLU A 79 -7.36 7.65 -20.87
N ALA A 80 -7.71 8.54 -19.94
CA ALA A 80 -6.97 8.69 -18.68
C ALA A 80 -7.45 7.66 -17.67
N TYR A 81 -6.51 7.06 -16.94
CA TYR A 81 -6.81 6.02 -15.96
C TYR A 81 -6.23 6.34 -14.60
N LEU A 82 -7.02 6.11 -13.55
CA LEU A 82 -6.55 6.05 -12.18
C LEU A 82 -6.34 4.58 -11.78
N SER A 83 -5.11 4.24 -11.43
CA SER A 83 -4.73 2.97 -10.82
C SER A 83 -4.56 3.11 -9.31
N THR A 84 -5.20 2.26 -8.53
CA THR A 84 -5.14 2.27 -7.06
C THR A 84 -4.79 0.90 -6.50
N CYS A 85 -3.95 0.88 -5.47
CA CYS A 85 -3.59 -0.35 -4.76
C CYS A 85 -4.61 -0.60 -3.64
N PRO A 86 -5.30 -1.75 -3.63
CA PRO A 86 -6.28 -2.06 -2.60
C PRO A 86 -5.67 -2.43 -1.24
N LEU A 87 -4.34 -2.66 -1.17
CA LEU A 87 -3.64 -3.03 0.06
C LEU A 87 -3.03 -1.84 0.79
N CYS A 88 -2.22 -1.04 0.10
CA CYS A 88 -1.52 0.08 0.73
C CYS A 88 -2.08 1.45 0.32
N GLY A 89 -3.05 1.49 -0.61
CA GLY A 89 -3.63 2.73 -1.11
C GLY A 89 -2.68 3.59 -1.95
N TRP A 90 -1.56 3.04 -2.44
CA TRP A 90 -0.76 3.72 -3.46
C TRP A 90 -1.61 3.96 -4.71
N TRP A 91 -1.44 5.10 -5.36
CA TRP A 91 -2.18 5.43 -6.58
C TRP A 91 -1.30 6.10 -7.63
N HIS A 92 -1.69 5.93 -8.89
CA HIS A 92 -1.08 6.52 -10.07
C HIS A 92 -2.19 6.89 -11.07
N VAL A 93 -2.16 8.10 -11.59
CA VAL A 93 -2.98 8.48 -12.75
C VAL A 93 -2.09 8.53 -13.97
N SER A 94 -2.47 7.89 -15.07
CA SER A 94 -1.75 7.95 -16.34
C SER A 94 -2.66 8.35 -17.50
N LYS A 95 -2.03 8.92 -18.52
CA LYS A 95 -2.59 9.27 -19.83
C LYS A 95 -1.52 8.99 -20.88
N GLU A 96 -1.96 8.48 -22.02
CA GLU A 96 -1.06 7.97 -23.05
C GLU A 96 -1.39 8.62 -24.40
N ILE A 97 -0.35 8.99 -25.14
CA ILE A 97 -0.47 9.57 -26.49
C ILE A 97 0.51 8.88 -27.42
N TYR A 98 -0.01 8.50 -28.58
CA TYR A 98 0.77 7.86 -29.64
C TYR A 98 0.87 8.77 -30.85
N LEU A 99 2.09 8.92 -31.37
CA LEU A 99 2.34 9.61 -32.62
C LEU A 99 3.01 8.62 -33.58
N CYS A 100 2.44 8.43 -34.75
CA CYS A 100 3.03 7.54 -35.74
C CYS A 100 3.64 8.35 -36.87
N THR A 101 4.83 7.94 -37.26
CA THR A 101 5.51 8.38 -38.49
C THR A 101 5.58 7.19 -39.46
N LYS A 102 6.24 7.37 -40.59
CA LYS A 102 6.39 6.29 -41.59
C LYS A 102 7.17 5.10 -41.04
N ASN A 103 8.18 5.35 -40.20
CA ASN A 103 9.11 4.32 -39.73
C ASN A 103 9.23 4.23 -38.20
N GLN A 104 8.51 5.05 -37.45
CA GLN A 104 8.57 5.06 -35.98
C GLN A 104 7.19 5.24 -35.36
N ILE A 105 7.04 4.69 -34.16
CA ILE A 105 5.94 4.98 -33.25
C ILE A 105 6.54 5.66 -32.04
N TRP A 106 6.07 6.86 -31.76
CA TRP A 106 6.42 7.63 -30.60
C TRP A 106 5.33 7.44 -29.56
N PHE A 107 5.76 7.19 -28.35
CA PHE A 107 4.89 6.96 -27.21
C PHE A 107 5.21 7.98 -26.13
N VAL A 108 4.20 8.72 -25.67
CA VAL A 108 4.33 9.72 -24.62
C VAL A 108 3.35 9.38 -23.49
N GLU A 109 3.90 9.22 -22.28
CA GLU A 109 3.13 8.99 -21.06
C GLU A 109 3.12 10.26 -20.21
N PHE A 110 1.94 10.66 -19.76
CA PHE A 110 1.76 11.61 -18.68
C PHE A 110 1.26 10.86 -17.47
N GLY A 111 1.82 11.17 -16.31
CA GLY A 111 1.31 10.57 -15.10
C GLY A 111 1.65 11.33 -13.85
N MET A 112 0.89 11.04 -12.81
CA MET A 112 1.13 11.52 -11.47
C MET A 112 0.97 10.36 -10.51
N SER A 113 1.99 10.14 -9.69
CA SER A 113 2.00 9.10 -8.68
C SER A 113 2.00 9.69 -7.28
N ALA A 114 1.45 8.91 -6.36
CA ALA A 114 1.56 9.16 -4.94
C ALA A 114 2.97 8.82 -4.42
N LEU A 115 3.59 9.73 -3.67
CA LEU A 115 4.83 9.51 -2.93
C LEU A 115 4.53 9.03 -1.51
N LEU A 116 5.20 7.96 -1.09
CA LEU A 116 5.08 7.46 0.28
C LEU A 116 5.80 8.40 1.24
N TYR A 117 5.04 9.13 2.06
CA TYR A 117 5.59 10.02 3.07
C TYR A 117 6.36 9.24 4.13
N ARG A 118 7.60 9.66 4.41
CA ARG A 118 8.40 9.12 5.52
C ARG A 118 8.05 9.88 6.81
N PHE A 119 7.08 9.38 7.57
CA PHE A 119 6.78 9.92 8.90
C PHE A 119 7.52 9.17 10.01
N ASN A 120 7.67 9.85 11.15
CA ASN A 120 8.25 9.26 12.35
C ASN A 120 7.33 8.17 12.91
N THR A 121 7.69 6.91 12.74
CA THR A 121 6.89 5.75 13.17
C THR A 121 6.77 5.61 14.70
N VAL A 122 7.51 6.42 15.46
CA VAL A 122 7.40 6.51 16.92
C VAL A 122 6.37 7.55 17.36
N ASP A 123 5.92 8.42 16.46
CA ASP A 123 4.93 9.45 16.76
C ASP A 123 3.56 8.83 17.02
N ILE A 124 3.13 8.89 18.28
CA ILE A 124 1.84 8.36 18.73
C ILE A 124 0.68 9.29 18.38
N THR A 125 0.89 10.46 17.79
CA THR A 125 -0.23 11.30 17.32
C THR A 125 -0.80 10.79 15.98
N ILE A 126 -0.02 9.98 15.26
CA ILE A 126 -0.41 9.43 13.96
C ILE A 126 -1.45 8.34 14.17
N PRO A 127 -2.64 8.43 13.54
CA PRO A 127 -3.70 7.42 13.70
C PRO A 127 -3.23 6.02 13.32
N ALA A 128 -3.71 5.01 14.06
CA ALA A 128 -3.33 3.61 13.82
C ALA A 128 -3.62 3.14 12.39
N GLU A 129 -4.68 3.67 11.76
CA GLU A 129 -5.03 3.34 10.38
C GLU A 129 -3.97 3.80 9.36
N GLU A 130 -3.42 5.00 9.55
CA GLU A 130 -2.34 5.53 8.69
C GLU A 130 -1.06 4.70 8.86
N VAL A 131 -0.75 4.28 10.10
CA VAL A 131 0.38 3.39 10.39
C VAL A 131 0.15 2.00 9.78
N ARG A 132 -1.06 1.46 9.88
CA ARG A 132 -1.45 0.18 9.28
C ARG A 132 -1.33 0.21 7.76
N GLN A 133 -1.76 1.28 7.10
CA GLN A 133 -1.62 1.48 5.66
C GLN A 133 -0.14 1.60 5.25
N TYR A 134 0.66 2.34 6.02
CA TYR A 134 2.10 2.43 5.81
C TYR A 134 2.79 1.07 5.96
N LEU A 135 2.39 0.24 6.93
CA LEU A 135 2.93 -1.11 7.10
C LEU A 135 2.52 -2.08 5.98
N ALA A 136 1.38 -1.87 5.31
CA ALA A 136 1.05 -2.61 4.09
C ALA A 136 2.02 -2.28 2.93
N ALA A 137 2.47 -1.02 2.84
CA ALA A 137 3.47 -0.58 1.86
C ALA A 137 4.90 -0.98 2.24
N LYS A 138 5.24 -0.92 3.53
CA LYS A 138 6.63 -0.97 4.01
C LYS A 138 6.77 -1.75 5.32
N TYR A 139 6.51 -3.05 5.25
CA TYR A 139 6.36 -3.91 6.43
C TYR A 139 7.64 -4.07 7.26
N GLU A 140 8.83 -3.84 6.70
CA GLU A 140 10.09 -3.80 7.45
C GLU A 140 10.12 -2.72 8.53
N SER A 141 9.32 -1.65 8.37
CA SER A 141 9.23 -0.57 9.34
C SER A 141 8.53 -0.98 10.65
N ARG A 142 7.89 -2.16 10.71
CA ARG A 142 7.20 -2.68 11.90
C ARG A 142 8.07 -2.71 13.16
N PHE A 143 9.38 -2.85 12.99
CA PHE A 143 10.32 -2.84 14.12
C PHE A 143 10.61 -1.46 14.68
N HIS A 144 10.16 -0.39 14.03
CA HIS A 144 10.39 1.00 14.43
C HIS A 144 9.11 1.67 14.94
N VAL A 145 7.95 1.05 14.74
CA VAL A 145 6.67 1.56 15.24
C VAL A 145 6.66 1.58 16.77
N HIS A 146 6.12 2.64 17.37
CA HIS A 146 5.93 2.70 18.82
C HIS A 146 5.13 1.48 19.31
N PRO A 147 5.54 0.76 20.39
CA PRO A 147 4.85 -0.45 20.86
C PRO A 147 3.34 -0.27 21.02
N ARG A 148 2.92 0.79 21.72
CA ARG A 148 1.50 1.14 21.88
C ARG A 148 0.77 1.35 20.55
N ARG A 149 1.40 2.03 19.60
CA ARG A 149 0.82 2.26 18.28
C ARG A 149 0.70 0.95 17.50
N PHE A 150 1.62 0.01 17.71
CA PHE A 150 1.53 -1.32 17.12
C PHE A 150 0.40 -2.16 17.75
N GLU A 151 0.15 -2.07 19.06
CA GLU A 151 -1.04 -2.66 19.70
C GLU A 151 -2.34 -2.14 19.06
N GLU A 152 -2.42 -0.82 18.85
CA GLU A 152 -3.57 -0.20 18.18
C GLU A 152 -3.71 -0.60 16.70
N VAL A 153 -2.60 -0.81 15.99
CA VAL A 153 -2.62 -1.37 14.63
C VAL A 153 -3.15 -2.80 14.63
N VAL A 154 -2.72 -3.63 15.58
CA VAL A 154 -3.23 -5.01 15.75
C VAL A 154 -4.73 -4.99 16.02
N ALA A 155 -5.19 -4.12 16.93
CA ALA A 155 -6.61 -3.94 17.23
C ALA A 155 -7.41 -3.50 15.98
N SER A 156 -6.93 -2.50 15.23
CA SER A 156 -7.56 -2.06 13.96
C SER A 156 -7.67 -3.20 12.96
N VAL A 157 -6.61 -3.99 12.77
CA VAL A 157 -6.62 -5.14 11.84
C VAL A 157 -7.71 -6.14 12.23
N PHE A 158 -7.81 -6.52 13.51
CA PHE A 158 -8.87 -7.43 13.96
C PHE A 158 -10.27 -6.82 13.90
N SER A 159 -10.40 -5.52 14.12
CA SER A 159 -11.67 -4.80 13.90
C SER A 159 -12.18 -4.97 12.46
N SER A 160 -11.30 -4.81 11.47
CA SER A 160 -11.66 -5.01 10.06
C SER A 160 -12.03 -6.46 9.71
N HIS A 161 -11.58 -7.42 10.51
CA HIS A 161 -11.99 -8.84 10.45
C HIS A 161 -13.33 -9.13 11.17
N GLY A 162 -13.99 -8.12 11.72
CA GLY A 162 -15.32 -8.24 12.33
C GLY A 162 -15.32 -8.53 13.83
N PHE A 163 -14.19 -8.37 14.51
CA PHE A 163 -14.14 -8.37 15.98
C PHE A 163 -14.43 -6.99 16.53
N THR A 164 -14.99 -6.89 17.73
CA THR A 164 -14.89 -5.65 18.51
C THR A 164 -13.54 -5.67 19.21
N SER A 165 -12.72 -4.63 19.06
CA SER A 165 -11.39 -4.57 19.68
C SER A 165 -11.25 -3.37 20.61
N GLU A 166 -10.67 -3.60 21.79
CA GLU A 166 -10.33 -2.57 22.76
C GLU A 166 -8.86 -2.71 23.17
N VAL A 167 -8.10 -1.62 23.11
CA VAL A 167 -6.71 -1.61 23.58
C VAL A 167 -6.68 -1.28 25.06
N THR A 168 -6.12 -2.18 25.87
CA THR A 168 -6.14 -2.07 27.34
C THR A 168 -5.22 -0.96 27.83
N SER A 169 -5.43 -0.45 29.04
CA SER A 169 -4.49 0.51 29.64
C SER A 169 -3.30 -0.22 30.29
N TYR A 170 -2.13 0.43 30.35
CA TYR A 170 -0.89 -0.13 30.92
C TYR A 170 -1.02 -0.66 32.37
N SER A 171 -2.06 -0.27 33.11
CA SER A 171 -2.18 -0.52 34.55
C SER A 171 -3.41 -1.33 34.99
N GLY A 172 -4.29 -1.75 34.06
CA GLY A 172 -5.63 -2.26 34.43
C GLY A 172 -5.83 -3.77 34.35
N ASP A 173 -5.51 -4.39 33.20
CA ASP A 173 -6.18 -5.64 32.80
C ASP A 173 -5.30 -6.90 32.90
N GLY A 174 -4.22 -6.81 33.67
CA GLY A 174 -3.53 -7.99 34.18
C GLY A 174 -2.72 -8.79 33.17
N GLY A 175 -2.32 -8.23 32.02
CA GLY A 175 -1.33 -8.83 31.10
C GLY A 175 -1.84 -9.19 29.70
N ALA A 176 -2.91 -8.54 29.21
CA ALA A 176 -3.27 -8.52 27.79
C ALA A 176 -3.21 -7.07 27.27
N ASP A 177 -2.74 -6.87 26.04
CA ASP A 177 -2.60 -5.53 25.44
C ASP A 177 -3.86 -5.12 24.66
N VAL A 178 -4.58 -6.11 24.13
CA VAL A 178 -5.83 -5.91 23.39
C VAL A 178 -6.84 -6.97 23.84
N ILE A 179 -8.09 -6.55 24.04
CA ILE A 179 -9.22 -7.45 24.27
C ILE A 179 -10.07 -7.43 23.01
N LEU A 180 -10.26 -8.60 22.41
CA LEU A 180 -11.20 -8.78 21.29
C LEU A 180 -12.49 -9.43 21.78
N ARG A 181 -13.59 -9.15 21.11
CA ARG A 181 -14.86 -9.88 21.27
C ARG A 181 -15.29 -10.42 19.91
N ASP A 182 -15.58 -11.72 19.87
CA ASP A 182 -16.10 -12.34 18.65
C ASP A 182 -17.58 -12.00 18.41
N ALA A 183 -18.16 -12.47 17.31
CA ALA A 183 -19.55 -12.20 16.95
C ALA A 183 -20.59 -12.69 17.99
N LEU A 184 -20.19 -13.56 18.94
CA LEU A 184 -21.02 -14.03 20.04
C LEU A 184 -20.67 -13.32 21.37
N ASP A 185 -19.99 -12.17 21.29
CA ASP A 185 -19.52 -11.37 22.42
C ASP A 185 -18.58 -12.11 23.39
N ARG A 186 -17.92 -13.18 22.92
CA ARG A 186 -16.98 -13.93 23.76
C ARG A 186 -15.62 -13.23 23.78
N PRO A 187 -15.04 -12.98 24.96
CA PRO A 187 -13.80 -12.24 25.08
C PRO A 187 -12.58 -13.10 24.72
N ILE A 188 -11.59 -12.46 24.08
CA ILE A 188 -10.33 -13.07 23.63
C ILE A 188 -9.20 -12.14 24.06
N ALA A 189 -8.26 -12.67 24.87
CA ALA A 189 -7.10 -11.90 25.32
C ALA A 189 -5.99 -11.91 24.27
N VAL A 190 -5.47 -10.74 23.90
CA VAL A 190 -4.38 -10.63 22.92
C VAL A 190 -3.17 -9.95 23.54
N GLN A 191 -2.03 -10.64 23.52
CA GLN A 191 -0.73 -10.04 23.80
C GLN A 191 -0.05 -9.69 22.47
N VAL A 192 0.52 -8.51 22.40
CA VAL A 192 1.26 -7.98 21.27
C VAL A 192 2.71 -7.75 21.70
N LYS A 193 3.67 -8.30 20.95
CA LYS A 193 5.10 -8.09 21.22
C LYS A 193 5.83 -7.62 19.97
N ARG A 194 6.29 -6.37 19.99
CA ARG A 194 7.21 -5.84 18.97
C ARG A 194 8.64 -6.27 19.31
N SER A 195 9.19 -7.24 18.59
CA SER A 195 10.55 -7.74 18.75
C SER A 195 11.21 -7.98 17.40
N LYS A 196 12.55 -7.89 17.35
CA LYS A 196 13.36 -8.37 16.22
C LYS A 196 13.76 -9.84 16.38
N GLY A 197 13.96 -10.30 17.62
CA GLY A 197 14.34 -11.68 17.94
C GLY A 197 13.14 -12.61 18.09
N ALA A 198 13.40 -13.92 18.03
CA ALA A 198 12.38 -14.94 18.28
C ALA A 198 11.80 -14.80 19.69
N ILE A 199 10.48 -14.89 19.81
CA ILE A 199 9.78 -14.80 21.09
C ILE A 199 10.01 -16.06 21.91
N GLU A 200 10.42 -15.86 23.15
CA GLU A 200 10.69 -16.92 24.10
C GLU A 200 9.41 -17.64 24.55
N VAL A 201 9.54 -18.94 24.83
CA VAL A 201 8.43 -19.76 25.35
C VAL A 201 7.91 -19.21 26.69
N ALA A 202 8.79 -18.59 27.49
CA ALA A 202 8.41 -17.94 28.74
C ALA A 202 7.35 -16.84 28.53
N SER A 203 7.55 -15.96 27.55
CA SER A 203 6.57 -14.90 27.23
C SER A 203 5.22 -15.45 26.77
N ILE A 204 5.19 -16.58 26.05
CA ILE A 204 3.92 -17.22 25.67
C ILE A 204 3.18 -17.73 26.91
N ARG A 205 3.91 -18.28 27.89
CA ARG A 205 3.34 -18.77 29.15
C ARG A 205 2.88 -17.64 30.06
N GLU A 206 3.56 -16.49 30.03
CA GLU A 206 3.17 -15.30 30.80
C GLU A 206 1.74 -14.85 30.47
N LEU A 207 1.29 -14.97 29.22
CA LEU A 207 -0.10 -14.66 28.82
C LEU A 207 -1.14 -15.63 29.43
N LEU A 208 -0.76 -16.87 29.77
CA LEU A 208 -1.71 -17.85 30.31
C LEU A 208 -2.21 -17.47 31.71
N GLY A 209 -1.39 -16.80 32.52
CA GLY A 209 -1.79 -16.29 33.84
C GLY A 209 -2.95 -15.30 33.77
N PRO A 210 -2.80 -14.17 33.04
CA PRO A 210 -3.86 -13.21 32.74
C PRO A 210 -5.12 -13.88 32.20
N MET A 211 -4.98 -14.85 31.30
CA MET A 211 -6.12 -15.57 30.74
C MET A 211 -6.92 -16.32 31.82
N VAL A 212 -6.23 -17.07 32.69
CA VAL A 212 -6.88 -17.81 33.77
C VAL A 212 -7.48 -16.87 34.81
N LEU A 213 -6.73 -15.85 35.25
CA LEU A 213 -7.17 -14.92 36.30
C LEU A 213 -8.38 -14.10 35.89
N ASN A 214 -8.47 -13.72 34.61
CA ASN A 214 -9.57 -12.91 34.07
C ASN A 214 -10.64 -13.74 33.34
N GLY A 215 -10.57 -15.08 33.39
CA GLY A 215 -11.60 -15.97 32.83
C GLY A 215 -11.65 -16.07 31.30
N PHE A 216 -10.57 -15.72 30.60
CA PHE A 216 -10.47 -15.90 29.15
C PHE A 216 -10.21 -17.37 28.80
N THR A 217 -11.08 -17.95 27.97
CA THR A 217 -10.91 -19.31 27.42
C THR A 217 -10.18 -19.31 26.07
N LYS A 218 -10.05 -18.13 25.45
CA LYS A 218 -9.37 -17.91 24.16
C LYS A 218 -8.37 -16.79 24.27
N GLY A 219 -7.26 -16.91 23.55
CA GLY A 219 -6.29 -15.84 23.42
C GLY A 219 -5.46 -15.93 22.15
N ALA A 220 -4.74 -14.86 21.85
CA ALA A 220 -3.77 -14.80 20.77
C ALA A 220 -2.48 -14.11 21.23
N PHE A 221 -1.35 -14.57 20.70
CA PHE A 221 -0.07 -13.91 20.86
C PHE A 221 0.40 -13.42 19.49
N VAL A 222 0.51 -12.11 19.31
CA VAL A 222 0.90 -11.45 18.07
C VAL A 222 2.32 -10.91 18.20
N THR A 223 3.18 -11.14 17.22
CA THR A 223 4.55 -10.60 17.21
C THR A 223 4.96 -10.08 15.83
N THR A 224 5.89 -9.13 15.79
CA THR A 224 6.56 -8.70 14.56
C THR A 224 7.64 -9.66 14.06
N SER A 225 8.05 -10.63 14.89
CA SER A 225 9.10 -11.61 14.61
C SER A 225 8.53 -13.03 14.51
N THR A 226 9.25 -14.04 15.00
CA THR A 226 8.88 -15.45 15.00
C THR A 226 8.80 -15.97 16.43
N PHE A 227 8.35 -17.22 16.61
CA PHE A 227 8.35 -17.90 17.91
C PHE A 227 9.45 -18.95 17.96
N GLN A 228 10.00 -19.20 19.15
CA GLN A 228 10.86 -20.36 19.38
C GLN A 228 10.10 -21.68 19.15
N THR A 229 10.80 -22.73 18.75
CA THR A 229 10.23 -24.06 18.42
C THR A 229 9.35 -24.63 19.53
N GLY A 230 9.69 -24.37 20.80
CA GLY A 230 8.91 -24.81 21.97
C GLY A 230 7.57 -24.07 22.18
N GLY A 231 7.30 -22.98 21.45
CA GLY A 231 6.06 -22.21 21.59
C GLY A 231 4.81 -23.02 21.24
N ARG A 232 4.90 -23.89 20.23
CA ARG A 232 3.78 -24.78 19.85
C ARG A 232 3.44 -25.79 20.95
N GLU A 233 4.43 -26.24 21.72
CA GLU A 233 4.20 -27.16 22.82
C GLU A 233 3.51 -26.47 24.01
N ALA A 234 3.86 -25.21 24.28
CA ALA A 234 3.15 -24.39 25.26
C ALA A 234 1.66 -24.22 24.90
N VAL A 235 1.36 -23.97 23.62
CA VAL A 235 -0.03 -23.89 23.13
C VAL A 235 -0.77 -25.21 23.29
N LYS A 236 -0.18 -26.34 22.92
CA LYS A 236 -0.80 -27.66 23.11
C LYS A 236 -1.11 -27.95 24.57
N THR A 237 -0.17 -27.63 25.46
CA THR A 237 -0.33 -27.80 26.91
C THR A 237 -1.47 -26.92 27.44
N ALA A 238 -1.58 -25.68 26.98
CA ALA A 238 -2.69 -24.79 27.33
C ALA A 238 -4.04 -25.33 26.81
N SER A 239 -4.08 -25.82 25.58
CA SER A 239 -5.28 -26.39 24.97
C SER A 239 -5.79 -27.63 25.73
N ALA A 240 -4.89 -28.49 26.21
CA ALA A 240 -5.26 -29.63 27.05
C ALA A 240 -5.90 -29.23 28.39
N ARG A 241 -5.74 -27.97 28.80
CA ARG A 241 -6.35 -27.37 30.00
C ARG A 241 -7.54 -26.47 29.67
N GLY A 242 -8.06 -26.53 28.45
CA GLY A 242 -9.23 -25.75 28.03
C GLY A 242 -8.93 -24.30 27.61
N LEU A 243 -7.66 -23.92 27.44
CA LEU A 243 -7.26 -22.59 26.97
C LEU A 243 -6.82 -22.66 25.51
N ALA A 244 -7.61 -22.07 24.61
CA ALA A 244 -7.26 -21.99 23.20
C ALA A 244 -6.37 -20.78 22.94
N LEU A 245 -5.09 -21.01 22.66
CA LEU A 245 -4.11 -19.95 22.37
C LEU A 245 -3.63 -20.02 20.92
N GLU A 246 -3.68 -18.91 20.19
CA GLU A 246 -3.15 -18.81 18.83
C GLU A 246 -1.83 -18.03 18.78
N LEU A 247 -0.86 -18.51 17.98
CA LEU A 247 0.41 -17.82 17.75
C LEU A 247 0.43 -17.19 16.35
N ILE A 248 0.53 -15.87 16.30
CA ILE A 248 0.49 -15.07 15.06
C ILE A 248 1.84 -14.38 14.92
N ASP A 249 2.70 -14.95 14.07
CA ASP A 249 4.03 -14.40 13.79
C ASP A 249 3.95 -13.22 12.81
N GLY A 250 5.09 -12.59 12.53
CA GLY A 250 5.16 -11.42 11.67
C GLY A 250 4.65 -11.70 10.25
N THR A 251 4.84 -12.91 9.72
CA THR A 251 4.36 -13.26 8.37
C THR A 251 2.85 -13.46 8.38
N ARG A 252 2.31 -14.21 9.35
CA ARG A 252 0.87 -14.40 9.52
C ARG A 252 0.15 -13.07 9.79
N PHE A 253 0.77 -12.18 10.57
CA PHE A 253 0.22 -10.86 10.83
C PHE A 253 0.18 -9.99 9.57
N LEU A 254 1.23 -10.01 8.73
CA LEU A 254 1.21 -9.30 7.44
C LEU A 254 0.07 -9.80 6.54
N SER A 255 -0.12 -11.11 6.45
CA SER A 255 -1.24 -11.68 5.68
C SER A 255 -2.60 -11.22 6.24
N SER A 256 -2.76 -11.23 7.56
CA SER A 256 -3.98 -10.72 8.22
C SER A 256 -4.22 -9.23 7.92
N LEU A 257 -3.17 -8.41 7.98
CA LEU A 257 -3.21 -6.99 7.67
C LEU A 257 -3.63 -6.76 6.20
N ARG A 258 -3.07 -7.52 5.26
CA ARG A 258 -3.43 -7.43 3.83
C ARG A 258 -4.89 -7.80 3.57
N ILE A 259 -5.40 -8.86 4.22
CA ILE A 259 -6.82 -9.23 4.11
C ILE A 259 -7.72 -8.13 4.67
N ALA A 260 -7.34 -7.57 5.82
CA ALA A 260 -8.07 -6.48 6.44
C ALA A 260 -8.12 -5.24 5.52
N GLN A 261 -6.99 -4.89 4.86
CA GLN A 261 -6.93 -3.79 3.89
C GLN A 261 -7.85 -4.04 2.68
N LEU A 262 -7.89 -5.26 2.13
CA LEU A 262 -8.82 -5.61 1.06
C LEU A 262 -10.27 -5.47 1.50
N ALA A 263 -10.61 -5.96 2.70
CA ALA A 263 -11.97 -5.86 3.24
C ALA A 263 -12.41 -4.40 3.39
N ASP A 264 -11.51 -3.52 3.84
CA ASP A 264 -11.79 -2.09 3.97
C ASP A 264 -11.94 -1.41 2.61
N PHE A 265 -11.05 -1.73 1.65
CA PHE A 265 -11.14 -1.22 0.28
C PHE A 265 -12.46 -1.61 -0.40
N LEU A 266 -12.91 -2.85 -0.25
CA LEU A 266 -14.17 -3.33 -0.82
C LEU A 266 -15.41 -2.69 -0.17
N ARG A 267 -15.32 -2.31 1.11
CA ARG A 267 -16.41 -1.59 1.80
C ARG A 267 -16.47 -0.12 1.39
N TYR A 268 -15.32 0.54 1.34
CA TYR A 268 -15.20 1.97 1.05
C TYR A 268 -13.90 2.24 0.28
N PRO A 269 -13.93 2.24 -1.06
CA PRO A 269 -12.75 2.55 -1.87
C PRO A 269 -12.46 4.06 -1.82
N ARG A 270 -11.80 4.51 -0.74
CA ARG A 270 -11.55 5.93 -0.42
C ARG A 270 -10.91 6.75 -1.55
N LEU A 271 -10.16 6.11 -2.44
CA LEU A 271 -9.43 6.75 -3.54
C LEU A 271 -10.16 6.70 -4.89
N LEU A 272 -11.26 5.95 -4.99
CA LEU A 272 -12.10 5.93 -6.20
C LEU A 272 -13.21 7.01 -6.15
N GLN A 273 -13.20 7.87 -5.13
CA GLN A 273 -14.14 8.98 -5.02
C GLN A 273 -13.54 10.22 -5.68
N ASP A 274 -14.29 10.81 -6.61
CA ASP A 274 -13.89 11.93 -7.48
C ASP A 274 -13.31 13.15 -6.72
N ASP A 275 -13.64 13.30 -5.43
CA ASP A 275 -13.20 14.42 -4.59
C ASP A 275 -11.67 14.53 -4.45
N VAL A 276 -10.94 13.39 -4.44
CA VAL A 276 -9.47 13.41 -4.33
C VAL A 276 -8.86 13.90 -5.64
N LEU A 277 -9.36 13.42 -6.79
CA LEU A 277 -8.95 13.88 -8.11
C LEU A 277 -9.32 15.35 -8.35
N ALA A 278 -10.46 15.81 -7.82
CA ALA A 278 -10.88 17.21 -7.90
C ALA A 278 -9.87 18.19 -7.27
N SER A 279 -9.22 17.79 -6.18
CA SER A 279 -8.23 18.61 -5.48
C SER A 279 -6.84 18.63 -6.15
N LEU A 280 -6.59 17.72 -7.09
CA LEU A 280 -5.31 17.55 -7.76
C LEU A 280 -5.12 18.58 -8.88
N LYS A 281 -4.19 19.53 -8.68
CA LYS A 281 -3.69 20.42 -9.74
C LYS A 281 -2.70 19.66 -10.61
N LEU A 282 -3.20 19.05 -11.69
CA LEU A 282 -2.35 18.43 -12.70
C LEU A 282 -1.57 19.53 -13.42
N ARG A 283 -0.26 19.56 -13.21
CA ARG A 283 0.67 20.40 -13.97
C ARG A 283 1.55 19.48 -14.81
N LEU A 284 1.85 19.91 -16.02
CA LEU A 284 2.76 19.25 -16.96
C LEU A 284 4.10 18.99 -16.26
N GLY A 285 4.41 17.73 -16.01
CA GLY A 285 5.73 17.28 -15.59
C GLY A 285 6.50 16.76 -16.81
N ASN A 286 7.79 17.05 -16.84
CA ASN A 286 8.72 16.89 -17.97
C ASN A 286 8.75 15.50 -18.65
N GLU A 287 9.13 15.55 -19.93
CA GLU A 287 9.24 14.52 -20.96
C GLU A 287 10.14 13.33 -20.61
N TYR A 288 9.71 12.12 -21.01
CA TYR A 288 10.55 10.92 -21.09
C TYR A 288 10.55 10.37 -22.52
N HIS A 289 11.69 10.52 -23.19
CA HIS A 289 11.98 9.85 -24.45
C HIS A 289 12.39 8.39 -24.19
N CYS A 290 11.50 7.43 -24.43
CA CYS A 290 11.92 6.04 -24.62
C CYS A 290 12.31 5.85 -26.09
N ASN A 291 13.58 6.10 -26.42
CA ASN A 291 14.13 5.66 -27.69
C ASN A 291 14.11 4.12 -27.69
N SER A 292 13.27 3.52 -28.54
CA SER A 292 13.42 2.13 -28.94
C SER A 292 14.70 2.01 -29.78
N LEU A 293 15.70 1.30 -29.24
CA LEU A 293 16.68 0.57 -30.04
C LEU A 293 16.22 -0.88 -30.17
#